data_AF-A0A2V5JJL5-F1
#
_entry.id   AF-A0A2V5JJL5-F1
#
_cell.length_a   1.000
_cell.length_b   1.000
_cell.length_c   1.000
_cell.angle_alpha   90.00
_cell.angle_beta   90.00
_cell.angle_gamma   90.00
#
_symmetry.space_group_name_H-M   'P 1'
#
loop_
_entity.id
_entity.type
_entity.pdbx_description
1 polymer ?
#
loop_
_entity_poly.entity_id
_entity_poly.type
_entity_poly.pdbx_seq_one_letter_code
_entity_poly.pdbx_strand_id
1 'polypeptide(L)'
;MPFSFSHRKATQALNFFARKAGGRINKMKALKLVYFADRYHLRKYGRPVVGDEYLAMNYGPVASGTKDLAEMSDFLGEEEERYAKRFIRPAESAITYSSIHNVDEKVLSESDREALEFAWGRFGRTAEFALSKLTHRYPDWKNTRQRLHQKPFREPQ
;
A
#
# COMPACT_ATOMS: atom_id res chain seq x y z
N MET A 1 18.69 -9.60 2.14
CA MET A 1 17.49 -10.46 2.11
C MET A 1 16.33 -9.61 1.60
N PRO A 2 15.58 -10.03 0.57
CA PRO A 2 14.30 -9.36 0.27
C PRO A 2 13.35 -9.57 1.45
N PHE A 3 12.57 -8.54 1.80
CA PHE A 3 11.48 -8.70 2.77
C PHE A 3 10.32 -9.41 2.10
N SER A 4 9.65 -10.32 2.80
CA SER A 4 8.49 -11.03 2.26
C SER A 4 7.22 -10.19 2.41
N PHE A 5 6.41 -10.17 1.35
CA PHE A 5 5.09 -9.53 1.37
C PHE A 5 4.17 -10.20 2.39
N SER A 6 3.45 -9.38 3.17
CA SER A 6 2.44 -9.83 4.12
C SER A 6 1.07 -9.29 3.75
N HIS A 7 0.26 -10.10 3.05
CA HIS A 7 -1.11 -9.74 2.67
C HIS A 7 -1.98 -9.38 3.88
N ARG A 8 -1.75 -10.01 5.05
CA ARG A 8 -2.46 -9.69 6.29
C ARG A 8 -2.14 -8.28 6.79
N LYS A 9 -0.84 -7.92 6.87
CA LYS A 9 -0.43 -6.57 7.26
C LYS A 9 -0.87 -5.51 6.24
N ALA A 10 -0.79 -5.82 4.96
CA ALA A 10 -1.28 -4.95 3.89
C ALA A 10 -2.79 -4.69 4.01
N THR A 11 -3.58 -5.74 4.22
CA THR A 11 -5.03 -5.64 4.50
C THR A 11 -5.30 -4.76 5.72
N GLN A 12 -4.58 -4.96 6.83
CA GLN A 12 -4.80 -4.17 8.04
C GLN A 12 -4.33 -2.72 7.90
N ALA A 13 -3.26 -2.45 7.14
CA ALA A 13 -2.84 -1.09 6.80
C ALA A 13 -3.89 -0.37 5.95
N LEU A 14 -4.45 -1.05 4.93
CA LEU A 14 -5.55 -0.52 4.12
C LEU A 14 -6.80 -0.25 4.98
N ASN A 15 -7.16 -1.19 5.85
CA ASN A 15 -8.29 -1.04 6.76
C ASN A 15 -8.10 0.14 7.71
N PHE A 16 -6.90 0.27 8.30
CA PHE A 16 -6.54 1.38 9.18
C PHE A 16 -6.73 2.74 8.50
N PHE A 17 -6.20 2.91 7.28
CA PHE A 17 -6.33 4.18 6.57
C PHE A 17 -7.78 4.49 6.15
N ALA A 18 -8.56 3.47 5.74
CA ALA A 18 -9.97 3.66 5.45
C ALA A 18 -10.74 4.14 6.69
N ARG A 19 -10.49 3.54 7.87
CA ARG A 19 -11.12 3.97 9.13
C ARG A 19 -10.73 5.39 9.52
N LYS A 20 -9.43 5.74 9.42
CA LYS A 20 -8.95 7.10 9.67
C LYS A 20 -9.58 8.13 8.73
N ALA A 21 -9.94 7.73 7.52
CA ALA A 21 -10.65 8.56 6.54
C ALA A 21 -12.19 8.60 6.71
N GLY A 22 -12.73 8.08 7.81
CA GLY A 22 -14.19 8.05 8.05
C GLY A 22 -14.90 6.83 7.47
N GLY A 23 -14.16 5.74 7.22
CA GLY A 23 -14.68 4.44 6.77
C GLY A 23 -14.48 4.15 5.28
N ARG A 24 -14.09 5.13 4.47
CA ARG A 24 -13.86 5.00 3.03
C ARG A 24 -12.70 5.86 2.56
N ILE A 25 -11.89 5.35 1.64
CA ILE A 25 -10.72 6.07 1.13
C ILE A 25 -10.45 5.76 -0.35
N ASN A 26 -9.85 6.71 -1.04
CA ASN A 26 -9.32 6.54 -2.38
C ASN A 26 -8.16 5.53 -2.41
N LYS A 27 -8.19 4.60 -3.36
CA LYS A 27 -7.19 3.53 -3.54
C LYS A 27 -5.78 4.09 -3.70
N MET A 28 -5.60 5.06 -4.61
CA MET A 28 -4.31 5.72 -4.84
C MET A 28 -3.79 6.39 -3.57
N LYS A 29 -4.65 7.12 -2.84
CA LYS A 29 -4.27 7.75 -1.57
C LYS A 29 -3.76 6.73 -0.56
N ALA A 30 -4.49 5.64 -0.35
CA ALA A 30 -4.11 4.58 0.57
C ALA A 30 -2.76 3.96 0.19
N LEU A 31 -2.53 3.66 -1.09
CA LEU A 31 -1.26 3.10 -1.58
C LEU A 31 -0.09 4.06 -1.34
N LYS A 32 -0.30 5.37 -1.47
CA LYS A 32 0.74 6.36 -1.10
C LYS A 32 1.01 6.39 0.40
N LEU A 33 -0.02 6.27 1.23
CA LEU A 33 0.15 6.22 2.67
C LEU A 33 0.90 4.95 3.12
N VAL A 34 0.63 3.79 2.49
CA VAL A 34 1.39 2.55 2.71
C VAL A 34 2.87 2.75 2.33
N TYR A 35 3.15 3.35 1.17
CA TYR A 35 4.52 3.71 0.78
C TYR A 35 5.24 4.57 1.84
N PHE A 36 4.57 5.60 2.36
CA PHE A 36 5.16 6.46 3.39
C PHE A 36 5.40 5.71 4.70
N ALA A 37 4.48 4.84 5.11
CA ALA A 37 4.62 4.02 6.30
C ALA A 37 5.80 3.05 6.18
N ASP A 38 5.91 2.33 5.07
CA ASP A 38 7.03 1.42 4.81
C ASP A 38 8.37 2.16 4.81
N ARG A 39 8.45 3.32 4.16
CA ARG A 39 9.69 4.10 4.13
C ARG A 39 10.09 4.64 5.50
N TYR A 40 9.12 5.08 6.29
CA TYR A 40 9.36 5.48 7.67
C TYR A 40 9.87 4.29 8.49
N HIS A 41 9.17 3.16 8.42
CA HIS A 41 9.50 1.97 9.20
C HIS A 41 10.86 1.39 8.79
N LEU A 42 11.20 1.41 7.50
CA LEU A 42 12.51 1.02 6.99
C LEU A 42 13.62 1.92 7.56
N ARG A 43 13.42 3.24 7.54
CA ARG A 43 14.43 4.20 8.02
C ARG A 43 14.64 4.12 9.53
N LYS A 44 13.58 3.85 10.30
CA LYS A 44 13.63 3.86 11.77
C LYS A 44 13.94 2.49 12.38
N TYR A 45 13.43 1.40 11.78
CA TYR A 45 13.47 0.05 12.36
C TYR A 45 14.11 -0.99 11.44
N GLY A 46 14.62 -0.60 10.27
CA GLY A 46 15.35 -1.49 9.38
C GLY A 46 14.49 -2.56 8.66
N ARG A 47 13.16 -2.46 8.71
CA ARG A 47 12.23 -3.33 7.97
C ARG A 47 11.00 -2.54 7.50
N PRO A 48 10.27 -2.96 6.46
CA PRO A 48 8.99 -2.35 6.08
C PRO A 48 7.85 -2.83 6.99
N VAL A 49 6.67 -2.22 6.86
CA VAL A 49 5.42 -2.67 7.47
C VAL A 49 4.85 -3.85 6.68
N VAL A 50 4.64 -3.67 5.36
CA VAL A 50 3.95 -4.67 4.52
C VAL A 50 4.90 -5.58 3.74
N GLY A 51 6.12 -5.12 3.45
CA GLY A 51 7.13 -5.92 2.75
C GLY A 51 6.83 -6.17 1.28
N ASP A 52 6.02 -5.32 0.65
CA ASP A 52 5.60 -5.45 -0.74
C ASP A 52 6.71 -5.00 -1.72
N GLU A 53 6.61 -5.46 -2.97
CA GLU A 53 7.42 -4.96 -4.07
C GLU A 53 6.83 -3.66 -4.62
N TYR A 54 7.68 -2.64 -4.76
CA TYR A 54 7.26 -1.33 -5.28
C TYR A 54 7.59 -1.19 -6.76
N LEU A 55 6.55 -1.16 -7.57
CA LEU A 55 6.63 -0.89 -9.01
C LEU A 55 6.58 0.61 -9.30
N ALA A 56 7.37 1.07 -10.27
CA ALA A 56 7.31 2.45 -10.75
C ALA A 56 6.16 2.61 -11.75
N MET A 57 5.08 3.27 -11.33
CA MET A 57 3.91 3.55 -12.18
C MET A 57 3.76 5.05 -12.48
N ASN A 58 2.83 5.41 -13.37
CA ASN A 58 2.57 6.78 -13.83
C ASN A 58 2.28 7.78 -12.70
N TYR A 59 1.70 7.31 -11.60
CA TYR A 59 1.37 8.14 -10.44
C TYR A 59 2.30 7.89 -9.24
N GLY A 60 3.44 7.24 -9.45
CA GLY A 60 4.52 7.06 -8.47
C GLY A 60 4.72 5.59 -8.10
N PRO A 61 5.46 5.31 -7.01
CA PRO A 61 5.68 3.96 -6.53
C PRO A 61 4.35 3.36 -6.05
N VAL A 62 4.12 2.09 -6.39
CA VAL A 62 2.93 1.33 -6.03
C VAL A 62 3.36 -0.04 -5.51
N ALA A 63 2.92 -0.35 -4.30
CA ALA A 63 3.00 -1.68 -3.70
C ALA A 63 2.03 -2.61 -4.43
N SER A 64 2.52 -3.56 -5.23
CA SER A 64 1.69 -4.31 -6.18
C SER A 64 0.66 -5.20 -5.50
N GLY A 65 1.07 -6.06 -4.55
CA GLY A 65 0.13 -6.94 -3.85
C GLY A 65 -0.88 -6.17 -3.01
N THR A 66 -0.46 -5.04 -2.44
CA THR A 66 -1.32 -4.12 -1.71
C THR A 66 -2.35 -3.45 -2.62
N LYS A 67 -1.98 -3.13 -3.87
CA LYS A 67 -2.91 -2.62 -4.87
C LYS A 67 -3.95 -3.68 -5.21
N ASP A 68 -3.53 -4.93 -5.43
CA ASP A 68 -4.44 -6.04 -5.71
C ASP A 68 -5.44 -6.25 -4.59
N LEU A 69 -5.01 -6.19 -3.32
CA LEU A 69 -5.89 -6.23 -2.14
C LEU A 69 -6.89 -5.06 -2.09
N ALA A 70 -6.43 -3.84 -2.39
CA ALA A 70 -7.29 -2.65 -2.38
C ALA A 70 -8.33 -2.66 -3.51
N GLU A 71 -8.01 -3.35 -4.61
CA GLU A 71 -8.88 -3.49 -5.78
C GLU A 71 -9.76 -4.73 -5.72
N MET A 72 -9.42 -5.72 -4.88
CA MET A 72 -9.93 -7.08 -4.96
C MET A 72 -9.79 -7.62 -6.39
N SER A 73 -8.57 -7.57 -6.93
CA SER A 73 -8.29 -8.01 -8.30
C SER A 73 -8.24 -9.53 -8.42
N ASP A 74 -8.41 -10.02 -9.65
CA ASP A 74 -8.34 -11.46 -9.98
C ASP A 74 -6.93 -12.06 -9.82
N PHE A 75 -5.92 -11.25 -9.46
CA PHE A 75 -4.55 -11.70 -9.18
C PHE A 75 -4.36 -12.22 -7.75
N LEU A 76 -5.33 -11.99 -6.86
CA LEU A 76 -5.24 -12.42 -5.47
C LEU A 76 -5.31 -13.94 -5.34
N GLY A 77 -4.47 -14.49 -4.46
CA GLY A 77 -4.63 -15.88 -4.02
C GLY A 77 -5.88 -16.05 -3.13
N GLU A 78 -6.41 -17.26 -3.07
CA GLU A 78 -7.62 -17.57 -2.29
C GLU A 78 -7.50 -17.16 -0.80
N GLU A 79 -6.34 -17.39 -0.19
CA GLU A 79 -6.09 -16.98 1.21
C GLU A 79 -6.09 -15.45 1.38
N GLU A 80 -5.47 -14.74 0.44
CA GLU A 80 -5.35 -13.28 0.47
C GLU A 80 -6.73 -12.64 0.36
N GLU A 81 -7.51 -13.08 -0.62
CA GLU A 81 -8.88 -12.63 -0.85
C GLU A 81 -9.78 -12.96 0.36
N ARG A 82 -9.74 -14.19 0.86
CA ARG A 82 -10.51 -14.64 2.03
C ARG A 82 -10.19 -13.81 3.27
N TYR A 83 -8.93 -13.46 3.49
CA TYR A 83 -8.56 -12.59 4.60
C TYR A 83 -9.02 -11.14 4.37
N ALA A 84 -8.76 -10.59 3.19
CA ALA A 84 -9.07 -9.20 2.85
C ALA A 84 -10.55 -8.87 2.97
N LYS A 85 -11.42 -9.74 2.44
CA LYS A 85 -12.89 -9.60 2.46
C LYS A 85 -13.50 -9.57 3.85
N ARG A 86 -12.76 -9.90 4.90
CA ARG A 86 -13.21 -9.75 6.30
C ARG A 86 -13.10 -8.32 6.81
N PHE A 87 -12.28 -7.47 6.19
CA PHE A 87 -11.89 -6.17 6.74
C PHE A 87 -12.14 -5.01 5.78
N ILE A 88 -11.96 -5.24 4.48
CA ILE A 88 -12.15 -4.24 3.43
C ILE A 88 -13.01 -4.78 2.31
N ARG A 89 -13.70 -3.88 1.61
CA ARG A 89 -14.41 -4.20 0.37
C ARG A 89 -14.29 -3.05 -0.64
N PRO A 90 -14.35 -3.33 -1.96
CA PRO A 90 -14.56 -2.31 -2.95
C PRO A 90 -15.82 -1.50 -2.62
N ALA A 91 -15.75 -0.19 -2.78
CA ALA A 91 -16.92 0.67 -2.65
C ALA A 91 -17.63 0.77 -4.02
N GLU A 92 -18.84 1.35 -4.04
CA GLU A 92 -19.61 1.58 -5.27
C GLU A 92 -18.80 2.34 -6.33
N SER A 93 -17.97 3.28 -5.90
CA SER A 93 -17.02 3.96 -6.79
C SER A 93 -15.76 3.11 -6.98
N ALA A 94 -15.45 2.80 -8.24
CA ALA A 94 -14.30 1.99 -8.66
C ALA A 94 -12.93 2.49 -8.15
N ILE A 95 -12.82 3.76 -7.76
CA ILE A 95 -11.56 4.36 -7.28
C ILE A 95 -11.40 4.35 -5.75
N THR A 96 -12.40 3.85 -5.02
CA THR A 96 -12.41 3.81 -3.55
C THR A 96 -12.63 2.41 -3.00
N TYR A 97 -12.23 2.19 -1.76
CA TYR A 97 -12.59 1.01 -0.97
C TYR A 97 -13.03 1.45 0.44
N SER A 98 -13.76 0.59 1.12
CA SER A 98 -14.33 0.85 2.44
C SER A 98 -13.82 -0.16 3.47
N SER A 99 -13.65 0.31 4.70
CA SER A 99 -13.51 -0.54 5.88
C SER A 99 -14.88 -1.12 6.23
N ILE A 100 -14.92 -2.40 6.59
CA ILE A 100 -16.14 -3.09 7.07
C ILE A 100 -15.95 -3.73 8.44
N HIS A 101 -14.75 -3.65 9.02
CA HIS A 101 -14.46 -4.21 10.33
C HIS A 101 -13.36 -3.40 11.06
N ASN A 102 -13.29 -3.53 12.39
CA ASN A 102 -12.18 -3.01 13.18
C ASN A 102 -10.84 -3.61 12.74
N VAL A 103 -9.77 -2.83 12.88
CA VAL A 103 -8.40 -3.28 12.61
C VAL A 103 -8.05 -4.41 13.55
N ASP A 104 -7.49 -5.48 13.02
CA ASP A 104 -6.93 -6.58 13.81
C ASP A 104 -5.54 -6.18 14.33
N GLU A 105 -5.52 -5.59 15.53
CA GLU A 105 -4.28 -5.09 16.13
C GLU A 105 -3.26 -6.19 16.43
N LYS A 106 -3.66 -7.47 16.49
CA LYS A 106 -2.73 -8.58 16.71
C LYS A 106 -1.83 -8.84 15.50
N VAL A 107 -2.22 -8.35 14.32
CA VAL A 107 -1.46 -8.49 13.07
C VAL A 107 -0.41 -7.39 12.92
N LEU A 108 -0.67 -6.22 13.50
CA LEU A 108 0.21 -5.06 13.44
C LEU A 108 0.98 -4.94 14.76
N SER A 109 2.31 -5.03 14.70
CA SER A 109 3.12 -4.70 15.87
C SER A 109 2.95 -3.22 16.28
N GLU A 110 3.40 -2.87 17.47
CA GLU A 110 3.39 -1.47 17.93
C GLU A 110 4.14 -0.53 16.98
N SER A 111 5.32 -0.93 16.49
CA SER A 111 6.08 -0.13 15.52
C SER A 111 5.38 -0.03 14.16
N ASP A 112 4.66 -1.09 13.74
CA ASP A 112 3.84 -1.03 12.50
C ASP A 112 2.75 0.04 12.64
N ARG A 113 2.03 0.05 13.78
CA ARG A 113 0.98 1.05 14.07
C ARG A 113 1.58 2.46 14.14
N GLU A 114 2.74 2.62 14.76
CA GLU A 114 3.45 3.91 14.81
C GLU A 114 3.75 4.45 13.40
N ALA A 115 4.21 3.59 12.48
CA ALA A 115 4.49 3.99 11.11
C ALA A 115 3.23 4.39 10.33
N LEU A 116 2.11 3.68 10.55
CA LEU A 116 0.82 4.02 9.94
C LEU A 116 0.28 5.35 10.49
N GLU A 117 0.39 5.59 11.80
CA GLU A 117 0.02 6.87 12.42
C GLU A 117 0.92 8.02 11.92
N PHE A 118 2.22 7.79 11.77
CA PHE A 118 3.14 8.77 11.17
C PHE A 118 2.70 9.14 9.75
N ALA A 119 2.44 8.15 8.89
CA ALA A 119 2.01 8.37 7.53
C ALA A 119 0.67 9.13 7.48
N TRP A 120 -0.29 8.75 8.32
CA TRP A 120 -1.58 9.44 8.42
C TRP A 120 -1.43 10.88 8.94
N GLY A 121 -0.73 11.09 10.04
CA GLY A 121 -0.54 12.40 10.65
C GLY A 121 0.16 13.39 9.73
N ARG A 122 1.12 12.91 8.93
CA ARG A 122 1.87 13.76 8.00
C ARG A 122 1.16 13.98 6.66
N PHE A 123 0.46 12.98 6.15
CA PHE A 123 0.01 12.96 4.74
C PHE A 123 -1.50 12.69 4.58
N GLY A 124 -2.20 12.22 5.61
CA GLY A 124 -3.60 11.78 5.56
C GLY A 124 -4.60 12.88 5.16
N ARG A 125 -4.29 14.16 5.41
CA ARG A 125 -5.11 15.30 4.95
C ARG A 125 -4.76 15.80 3.53
N THR A 126 -3.73 15.24 2.91
CA THR A 126 -3.29 15.65 1.57
C THR A 126 -4.13 14.94 0.50
N ALA A 127 -4.46 15.63 -0.58
CA ALA A 127 -5.15 15.05 -1.73
C ALA A 127 -4.25 14.06 -2.50
N GLU A 128 -4.85 13.05 -3.12
CA GLU A 128 -4.18 11.92 -3.76
C GLU A 128 -3.19 12.34 -4.85
N PHE A 129 -3.53 13.32 -5.70
CA PHE A 129 -2.62 13.81 -6.74
C PHE A 129 -1.44 14.61 -6.17
N ALA A 130 -1.64 15.31 -5.05
CA ALA A 130 -0.55 15.98 -4.35
C ALA A 130 0.41 14.96 -3.71
N LEU A 131 -0.12 13.85 -3.17
CA LEU A 131 0.70 12.73 -2.71
C LEU A 131 1.48 12.07 -3.85
N SER A 132 0.85 11.87 -5.01
CA SER A 132 1.53 11.37 -6.21
C SER A 132 2.74 12.23 -6.58
N LYS A 133 2.52 13.56 -6.72
CA LYS A 133 3.60 14.54 -6.99
C LYS A 133 4.72 14.48 -5.95
N LEU A 134 4.39 14.31 -4.68
CA LEU A 134 5.38 14.16 -3.62
C LEU A 134 6.19 12.87 -3.78
N THR A 135 5.53 11.74 -4.07
CA THR A 135 6.22 10.45 -4.20
C THR A 135 7.17 10.38 -5.41
N HIS A 136 6.88 11.10 -6.50
CA HIS A 136 7.80 11.22 -7.65
C HIS A 136 9.14 11.89 -7.32
N ARG A 137 9.24 12.62 -6.20
CA ARG A 137 10.49 13.26 -5.78
C ARG A 137 11.50 12.28 -5.20
N TYR A 138 11.08 11.07 -4.82
CA TYR A 138 11.98 10.12 -4.17
C TYR A 138 12.83 9.34 -5.17
N PRO A 139 14.13 9.13 -4.86
CA PRO A 139 15.06 8.42 -5.75
C PRO A 139 14.62 7.00 -6.08
N ASP A 140 14.01 6.31 -5.11
CA ASP A 140 13.57 4.92 -5.23
C ASP A 140 12.68 4.70 -6.46
N TRP A 141 11.75 5.63 -6.73
CA TRP A 141 10.90 5.57 -7.92
C TRP A 141 11.67 5.83 -9.22
N LYS A 142 12.58 6.81 -9.23
CA LYS A 142 13.41 7.13 -10.41
C LYS A 142 14.31 5.95 -10.78
N ASN A 143 14.89 5.29 -9.79
CA ASN A 143 15.78 4.14 -9.95
C ASN A 143 15.03 2.90 -10.45
N THR A 144 13.84 2.59 -9.89
CA THR A 144 13.01 1.48 -10.37
C THR A 144 12.54 1.71 -11.80
N ARG A 145 12.16 2.95 -12.16
CA ARG A 145 11.78 3.29 -13.55
C ARG A 145 12.93 3.06 -14.52
N GLN A 146 14.16 3.47 -14.17
CA GLN A 146 15.33 3.24 -15.02
C GLN A 146 15.65 1.74 -15.22
N ARG A 147 15.49 0.91 -14.18
CA ARG A 147 15.70 -0.55 -14.27
C ARG A 147 14.70 -1.23 -15.20
N LEU A 148 13.46 -0.74 -15.27
CA LEU A 148 12.45 -1.26 -16.21
C LEU A 148 12.79 -0.92 -17.67
N HIS A 149 13.41 0.23 -17.94
CA HIS A 149 13.88 0.58 -19.29
C HIS A 149 15.15 -0.17 -19.74
N GLN A 150 15.80 -0.92 -18.83
CA GLN A 150 17.03 -1.67 -19.12
C GLN A 150 16.81 -3.18 -19.29
N LYS A 151 15.63 -3.71 -18.96
CA LYS A 151 15.28 -5.12 -19.23
C LYS A 151 14.55 -5.19 -20.58
N PRO A 152 15.12 -5.84 -21.62
CA PRO A 152 14.36 -6.11 -22.83
C PRO A 152 13.17 -7.01 -22.46
N PHE A 153 12.00 -6.66 -22.98
CA PHE A 153 10.79 -7.46 -22.90
C PHE A 153 11.13 -8.85 -23.43
N ARG A 154 11.20 -9.88 -22.57
CA ARG A 154 11.23 -11.26 -23.05
C ARG A 154 9.80 -11.61 -23.42
N GLU A 155 9.54 -11.71 -24.71
CA GLU A 155 8.28 -12.24 -25.21
C GLU A 155 8.08 -13.69 -24.71
N PRO A 156 6.85 -14.09 -24.37
CA PRO A 156 6.55 -15.48 -24.05
C PRO A 156 6.81 -16.36 -25.29
N GLN A 157 7.47 -17.51 -25.10
CA GLN A 157 7.47 -18.60 -26.06
C GLN A 157 6.19 -19.43 -25.94
#